data_AF-A0A7W3D9Y5-F1
#
_entry.id   AF-A0A7W3D9Y5-F1
#
_cell.length_a   1.000
_cell.length_b   1.000
_cell.length_c   1.000
_cell.angle_alpha   90.00
_cell.angle_beta   90.00
_cell.angle_gamma   90.00
#
_symmetry.space_group_name_H-M   'P 1'
#
loop_
_entity.id
_entity.type
_entity.pdbx_description
1 polymer ?
#
loop_
_entity_poly.entity_id
_entity_poly.type
_entity_poly.pdbx_seq_one_letter_code
_entity_poly.pdbx_strand_id
1 'polypeptide(L)'
;MKTRIKHPTIKDAVYIAESVISRMEHSAGRRCGLHDTLYNQFLSEEIHEFADSLNNDERGKFIEIASTLHPHIKEYDSYKTNTILNKIRKEEM
;
A
#
# COMPACT_ATOMS: atom_id res chain seq x y z
N MET A 1 -27.91 -4.88 -0.28
CA MET A 1 -27.18 -4.00 0.66
C MET A 1 -26.65 -2.80 -0.13
N LYS A 2 -27.19 -1.59 0.10
CA LYS A 2 -26.70 -0.35 -0.53
C LYS A 2 -25.85 0.42 0.47
N THR A 3 -24.56 0.12 0.56
CA THR A 3 -23.60 0.97 1.29
C THR A 3 -23.08 2.03 0.32
N ARG A 4 -23.92 3.00 -0.03
CA ARG A 4 -23.47 4.24 -0.68
C ARG A 4 -23.49 5.34 0.37
N ILE A 5 -22.33 5.59 0.96
CA ILE A 5 -22.10 6.79 1.77
C ILE A 5 -22.25 7.96 0.81
N LYS A 6 -23.39 8.67 0.88
CA LYS A 6 -23.75 9.72 -0.08
C LYS A 6 -22.81 10.92 -0.04
N HIS A 7 -22.16 11.16 1.10
CA HIS A 7 -21.10 12.16 1.27
C HIS A 7 -20.15 11.67 2.37
N PRO A 8 -18.98 11.10 2.04
CA PRO A 8 -18.03 10.69 3.07
C PRO A 8 -17.55 11.94 3.81
N THR A 9 -17.74 11.98 5.13
CA THR A 9 -17.03 12.97 5.94
C THR A 9 -15.53 12.69 5.89
N ILE A 10 -14.67 13.66 6.22
CA ILE A 10 -13.22 13.45 6.27
C ILE A 10 -12.87 12.22 7.14
N LYS A 11 -13.60 12.03 8.25
CA LYS A 11 -13.46 10.88 9.13
C LYS A 11 -13.82 9.55 8.45
N ASP A 12 -14.88 9.53 7.64
CA ASP A 12 -15.26 8.33 6.88
C ASP A 12 -14.26 8.02 5.77
N ALA A 13 -13.72 9.05 5.11
CA ALA A 13 -12.70 8.88 4.08
C ALA A 13 -11.39 8.29 4.66
N VAL A 14 -10.98 8.77 5.84
CA VAL A 14 -9.83 8.21 6.58
C VAL A 14 -10.09 6.77 6.96
N TYR A 15 -11.26 6.45 7.53
CA TYR A 15 -11.64 5.09 7.89
C TYR A 15 -11.63 4.12 6.68
N ILE A 16 -12.08 4.59 5.52
CA ILE A 16 -12.03 3.80 4.28
C ILE A 16 -10.58 3.58 3.86
N ALA A 17 -9.73 4.61 3.91
CA ALA A 17 -8.31 4.48 3.58
C ALA A 17 -7.59 3.49 4.51
N GLU A 18 -7.79 3.59 5.82
CA GLU A 18 -7.26 2.64 6.82
C GLU A 18 -7.74 1.21 6.55
N SER A 19 -9.02 1.04 6.22
CA SER A 19 -9.58 -0.28 5.89
C SER A 19 -8.99 -0.87 4.61
N VAL A 20 -8.69 -0.03 3.62
CA VAL A 20 -8.02 -0.45 2.37
C VAL A 20 -6.58 -0.84 2.65
N ILE A 21 -5.84 -0.01 3.39
CA ILE A 21 -4.44 -0.28 3.79
C ILE A 21 -4.37 -1.58 4.59
N SER A 22 -5.28 -1.81 5.53
CA SER A 22 -5.30 -3.06 6.30
C SER A 22 -5.47 -4.29 5.41
N ARG A 23 -6.25 -4.21 4.32
CA ARG A 23 -6.34 -5.33 3.36
C ARG A 23 -5.02 -5.55 2.62
N MET A 24 -4.30 -4.49 2.31
CA MET A 24 -2.97 -4.57 1.69
C MET A 24 -1.93 -5.15 2.65
N GLU A 25 -1.97 -4.80 3.94
CA GLU A 25 -1.13 -5.45 4.97
C GLU A 25 -1.35 -6.97 5.00
N HIS A 26 -2.60 -7.41 4.98
CA HIS A 26 -2.92 -8.85 4.95
C HIS A 26 -2.46 -9.50 3.63
N SER A 27 -2.53 -8.78 2.51
CA SER A 27 -2.04 -9.27 1.22
C SER A 27 -0.52 -9.42 1.21
N ALA A 28 0.20 -8.36 1.61
CA ALA A 28 1.65 -8.35 1.75
C ALA A 28 2.13 -9.45 2.70
N GLY A 29 1.46 -9.63 3.85
CA GLY A 29 1.72 -10.69 4.81
C GLY A 29 1.61 -12.10 4.21
N ARG A 30 0.61 -12.35 3.37
CA ARG A 30 0.50 -13.64 2.65
C ARG A 30 1.59 -13.83 1.62
N ARG A 31 2.02 -12.75 0.95
CA ARG A 31 3.02 -12.78 -0.13
C ARG A 31 4.45 -12.89 0.40
N CYS A 32 4.73 -12.38 1.60
CA CYS A 32 6.09 -12.33 2.16
C CYS A 32 6.50 -13.63 2.87
N GLY A 33 5.57 -14.49 3.27
CA GLY A 33 5.90 -15.71 4.02
C GLY A 33 6.65 -15.37 5.31
N LEU A 34 7.89 -15.88 5.46
CA LEU A 34 8.78 -15.64 6.62
C LEU A 34 9.75 -14.45 6.42
N HIS A 35 9.71 -13.75 5.29
CA HIS A 35 10.67 -12.71 4.96
C HIS A 35 10.11 -11.30 5.20
N ASP A 36 10.38 -10.74 6.38
CA ASP A 36 9.92 -9.39 6.77
C ASP A 36 10.36 -8.28 5.80
N THR A 37 11.50 -8.44 5.11
CA THR A 37 11.97 -7.49 4.10
C THR A 37 11.09 -7.44 2.86
N LEU A 38 10.43 -8.55 2.51
CA LEU A 38 9.46 -8.60 1.41
C LEU A 38 8.13 -7.95 1.77
N TYR A 39 7.75 -7.97 3.06
CA TYR A 39 6.50 -7.38 3.52
C TYR A 39 6.41 -5.89 3.18
N ASN A 40 7.40 -5.11 3.60
CA ASN A 40 7.41 -3.65 3.36
C ASN A 40 7.42 -3.32 1.87
N GLN A 41 8.09 -4.15 1.07
CA GLN A 41 8.13 -3.99 -0.37
C GLN A 41 6.76 -4.23 -1.01
N PHE A 42 6.12 -5.38 -0.73
CA PHE A 42 4.81 -5.69 -1.29
C PHE A 42 3.73 -4.73 -0.82
N LEU A 43 3.78 -4.31 0.44
CA LEU A 43 2.86 -3.34 0.99
C LEU A 43 2.99 -1.99 0.27
N SER A 44 4.23 -1.53 0.06
CA SER A 44 4.48 -0.27 -0.63
C SER A 44 4.07 -0.34 -2.10
N GLU A 45 4.37 -1.44 -2.80
CA GLU A 45 3.89 -1.69 -4.18
C GLU A 45 2.37 -1.59 -4.28
N GLU A 46 1.63 -2.33 -3.45
CA GLU A 46 0.16 -2.33 -3.51
C GLU A 46 -0.45 -0.97 -3.16
N ILE A 47 0.15 -0.23 -2.22
CA ILE A 47 -0.30 1.11 -1.82
C ILE A 47 -0.08 2.12 -2.95
N HIS A 48 1.09 2.11 -3.60
CA HIS A 48 1.37 3.01 -4.72
C HIS A 48 0.55 2.65 -5.95
N GLU A 49 0.37 1.36 -6.27
CA GLU A 49 -0.51 0.92 -7.36
C GLU A 49 -1.96 1.39 -7.15
N PHE A 50 -2.48 1.26 -5.93
CA PHE A 50 -3.81 1.77 -5.61
C PHE A 50 -3.87 3.29 -5.68
N ALA A 51 -2.88 3.99 -5.13
CA ALA A 51 -2.82 5.45 -5.14
C ALA A 51 -2.78 6.02 -6.56
N ASP A 52 -2.07 5.36 -7.48
CA ASP A 52 -1.97 5.75 -8.88
C ASP A 52 -3.27 5.51 -9.66
N SER A 53 -4.19 4.68 -9.13
CA SER A 53 -5.55 4.52 -9.68
C SER A 53 -6.51 5.65 -9.27
N LEU A 54 -6.13 6.47 -8.30
CA LEU A 54 -6.92 7.61 -7.80
C LEU A 54 -6.60 8.90 -8.58
N ASN A 55 -7.44 9.92 -8.42
CA ASN A 55 -7.10 11.25 -8.94
C ASN A 55 -5.97 11.91 -8.12
N ASN A 56 -5.32 12.94 -8.65
CA ASN A 56 -4.14 13.55 -8.02
C ASN A 56 -4.39 14.07 -6.58
N ASP A 57 -5.58 14.60 -6.28
CA ASP A 57 -5.93 15.10 -4.95
C ASP A 57 -6.17 13.95 -3.95
N GLU A 58 -6.90 12.92 -4.39
CA GLU A 58 -7.13 11.70 -3.61
C GLU A 58 -5.85 10.88 -3.40
N ARG A 59 -4.99 10.80 -4.42
CA ARG A 59 -3.67 10.17 -4.37
C ARG A 59 -2.83 10.78 -3.27
N GLY A 60 -2.73 12.12 -3.22
CA GLY A 60 -1.96 12.83 -2.19
C GLY A 60 -2.45 12.51 -0.78
N LYS A 61 -3.77 12.58 -0.56
CA LYS A 61 -4.40 12.29 0.73
C LYS A 61 -4.24 10.82 1.16
N PHE A 62 -4.38 9.90 0.21
CA PHE A 62 -4.22 8.47 0.48
C PHE A 62 -2.78 8.13 0.85
N ILE A 63 -1.79 8.67 0.11
CA ILE A 63 -0.37 8.49 0.43
C ILE A 63 -0.02 9.13 1.78
N GLU A 64 -0.60 10.28 2.12
CA GLU A 64 -0.39 10.91 3.42
C GLU A 64 -0.86 10.01 4.57
N ILE A 65 -2.09 9.48 4.48
CA ILE A 65 -2.65 8.54 5.48
C ILE A 65 -1.80 7.27 5.55
N ALA A 66 -1.45 6.68 4.41
CA ALA A 66 -0.60 5.50 4.35
C ALA A 66 0.77 5.73 5.00
N SER A 67 1.37 6.91 4.78
CA SER A 67 2.66 7.28 5.36
C SER A 67 2.58 7.54 6.87
N THR A 68 1.43 7.98 7.38
CA THR A 68 1.21 8.12 8.83
C THR A 68 1.16 6.75 9.52
N LEU A 69 0.55 5.76 8.87
CA LEU A 69 0.49 4.38 9.38
C LEU A 69 1.82 3.62 9.17
N HIS A 70 2.48 3.84 8.04
CA HIS A 70 3.70 3.17 7.63
C HIS A 70 4.72 4.19 7.08
N PRO A 71 5.61 4.72 7.94
CA PRO A 71 6.53 5.81 7.58
C PRO A 71 7.43 5.53 6.36
N HIS A 72 7.74 4.26 6.09
CA HIS A 72 8.62 3.83 4.98
C HIS A 72 7.97 3.98 3.59
N ILE A 73 6.67 4.26 3.50
CA ILE A 73 5.96 4.40 2.21
C ILE A 73 6.38 5.66 1.45
N LYS A 74 6.81 6.72 2.14
CA LYS A 74 7.33 7.95 1.51
C LYS A 74 8.64 7.73 0.76
N GLU A 75 9.39 6.70 1.14
CA GLU A 75 10.71 6.40 0.57
C GLU A 75 10.63 5.40 -0.59
N TYR A 76 9.43 5.10 -1.09
CA TYR A 76 9.25 4.17 -2.19
C TYR A 76 9.89 4.68 -3.48
N ASP A 77 11.03 4.10 -3.80
CA ASP A 77 11.75 4.27 -5.06
C ASP A 77 11.56 3.00 -5.89
N SER A 78 10.66 3.05 -6.89
CA SER A 78 10.26 1.88 -7.69
C SER A 78 11.45 1.19 -8.38
N TYR A 79 12.56 1.89 -8.55
CA TYR A 79 13.79 1.36 -9.15
C TYR A 79 14.54 0.42 -8.18
N LYS A 80 14.53 0.72 -6.88
CA LYS A 80 15.16 -0.12 -5.85
C LYS A 80 14.39 -1.40 -5.60
N THR A 81 13.06 -1.33 -5.55
CA THR A 81 12.19 -2.49 -5.29
C THR A 81 12.27 -3.54 -6.41
N ASN A 82 12.22 -3.12 -7.67
CA ASN A 82 12.42 -4.04 -8.80
C ASN A 82 13.77 -4.77 -8.77
N THR A 83 14.81 -4.15 -8.20
CA THR A 83 16.14 -4.76 -8.07
C THR A 83 16.18 -5.83 -6.97
N ILE A 84 15.46 -5.63 -5.87
CA ILE A 84 15.37 -6.58 -4.75
C ILE A 84 14.55 -7.82 -5.14
N LEU A 85 13.39 -7.64 -5.78
CA LEU A 85 12.58 -8.77 -6.25
C LEU A 85 13.31 -9.64 -7.27
N ASN A 86 14.04 -9.01 -8.20
CA ASN A 86 14.84 -9.74 -9.19
C ASN A 86 16.02 -10.49 -8.55
N LYS A 87 16.54 -10.04 -7.41
CA LYS A 87 17.56 -10.80 -6.65
C LYS A 87 16.94 -12.02 -5.97
N ILE A 88 15.82 -11.85 -5.29
CA ILE A 88 15.14 -12.95 -4.57
C ILE A 88 14.67 -14.03 -5.55
N ARG A 89 14.11 -13.64 -6.71
CA ARG A 89 13.75 -14.58 -7.80
C ARG A 89 14.92 -15.36 -8.38
N LYS A 90 16.15 -14.87 -8.26
CA LYS A 90 17.37 -15.54 -8.74
C LYS A 90 17.98 -16.45 -7.68
N GLU A 91 17.73 -16.21 -6.40
CA GLU A 91 18.22 -17.03 -5.29
C GLU A 91 17.33 -18.27 -5.03
N GLU A 92 16.07 -18.24 -5.49
CA GLU A 92 15.15 -19.40 -5.46
C GLU A 92 15.25 -20.33 -6.69
N MET A 93 16.13 -20.03 -7.66
CA MET A 93 16.44 -20.88 -8.83
C MET A 93 17.77 -21.60 -8.67
#